data_AF-A0A2V7II40-F1
#
_entry.id   AF-A0A2V7II40-F1
#
_cell.length_a   1.000
_cell.length_b   1.000
_cell.length_c   1.000
_cell.angle_alpha   90.00
_cell.angle_beta   90.00
_cell.angle_gamma   90.00
#
_symmetry.space_group_name_H-M   'P 1'
#
loop_
_entity.id
_entity.type
_entity.pdbx_description
1 polymer ?
#
loop_
_entity_poly.entity_id
_entity_poly.type
_entity_poly.pdbx_seq_one_letter_code
_entity_poly.pdbx_strand_id
1 'polypeptide(L)'
;MTEQSSLVELAAPLPPGPLVNADLAPTGIGQRTWNLWHIASLWVGMSVCIPTYMLAASMIDAGMNWWQSLVAILLGNAIVLVPLVINAHAGTRYGIPFPVF
;
A
#
# COMPACT_ATOMS: atom_id res chain seq x y z
N MET A 1 14.64 9.18 27.89
CA MET A 1 13.72 9.95 27.02
C MET A 1 14.32 9.92 25.63
N THR A 2 13.95 8.94 24.81
CA THR A 2 14.44 8.80 23.43
C THR A 2 13.24 8.50 22.56
N GLU A 3 12.99 9.34 21.56
CA GLU A 3 11.85 9.30 20.64
C GLU A 3 11.81 8.01 19.80
N GLN A 4 11.16 6.95 20.29
CA GLN A 4 10.72 5.77 19.51
C GLN A 4 9.19 5.77 19.35
N SER A 5 8.61 6.95 19.11
CA SER A 5 7.19 7.28 19.33
C SER A 5 6.25 7.02 18.14
N SER A 6 6.18 5.79 17.61
CA SER A 6 5.01 5.48 16.74
C SER A 6 4.66 4.01 16.57
N LEU A 7 5.59 3.08 16.76
CA LEU A 7 5.36 1.65 16.50
C LEU A 7 4.93 0.94 17.79
N VAL A 8 3.71 0.41 17.78
CA VAL A 8 3.13 -0.32 18.92
C VAL A 8 3.24 -1.82 18.60
N GLU A 9 3.98 -2.54 19.43
CA GLU A 9 4.10 -4.00 19.38
C GLU A 9 3.20 -4.62 20.44
N LEU A 10 2.52 -5.72 20.09
CA LEU A 10 1.66 -6.45 21.02
C LEU A 10 2.56 -7.18 22.04
N ALA A 11 2.63 -6.65 23.26
CA ALA A 11 3.44 -7.22 24.34
C ALA A 11 2.79 -8.45 25.02
N ALA A 12 1.51 -8.71 24.76
CA ALA A 12 0.74 -9.80 25.35
C ALA A 12 0.33 -10.85 24.27
N PRO A 13 0.31 -12.15 24.60
CA PRO A 13 -0.19 -13.19 23.69
C PRO A 13 -1.64 -12.94 23.28
N LEU A 14 -1.99 -13.19 22.02
CA LEU A 14 -3.37 -13.09 21.54
C LEU A 14 -4.26 -14.10 22.32
N PRO A 15 -5.45 -13.69 22.79
CA PRO A 15 -6.38 -14.61 23.45
C PRO A 15 -6.78 -15.72 22.47
N PRO A 16 -6.80 -17.00 22.89
CA PRO A 16 -7.12 -18.11 22.01
C PRO A 16 -8.55 -17.95 21.46
N GLY A 17 -8.68 -17.96 20.14
CA GLY A 17 -9.96 -17.83 19.45
C GLY A 17 -9.92 -18.47 18.06
N PRO A 18 -11.07 -18.81 17.47
CA PRO A 18 -11.16 -19.52 16.19
C PRO A 18 -10.60 -18.73 14.99
N LEU A 19 -10.29 -17.44 15.16
CA LEU A 19 -9.76 -16.54 14.13
C LEU A 19 -8.28 -16.17 14.35
N VAL A 20 -7.59 -16.82 15.30
CA VAL A 20 -6.18 -16.56 15.61
C VAL A 20 -5.30 -17.52 14.82
N ASN A 21 -4.52 -17.00 13.88
CA ASN A 21 -3.52 -17.75 13.11
C ASN A 21 -2.16 -17.04 13.20
N ALA A 22 -1.06 -17.81 13.19
CA ALA A 22 0.30 -17.30 13.18
C ALA A 22 0.58 -16.40 11.97
N ASP A 23 -0.04 -16.70 10.81
CA ASP A 23 0.08 -15.87 9.59
C ASP A 23 -0.67 -14.54 9.68
N LEU A 24 -1.63 -14.43 10.60
CA LEU A 24 -2.41 -13.22 10.87
C LEU A 24 -1.89 -12.45 12.10
N ALA A 25 -0.85 -12.96 12.76
CA ALA A 25 -0.28 -12.31 13.93
C ALA A 25 0.37 -10.98 13.53
N PRO A 26 0.30 -9.95 14.40
CA PRO A 26 0.95 -8.67 14.14
C PRO A 26 2.44 -8.85 13.87
N THR A 27 2.94 -8.22 12.82
CA THR A 27 4.35 -8.32 12.45
C THR A 27 5.19 -7.47 13.42
N GLY A 28 5.96 -8.15 14.28
CA GLY A 28 6.88 -7.51 15.23
C GLY A 28 7.95 -6.66 14.53
N ILE A 29 8.56 -5.72 15.27
CA ILE A 29 9.47 -4.71 14.68
C ILE A 29 10.68 -5.38 14.00
N GLY A 30 11.19 -6.49 14.55
CA GLY A 30 12.30 -7.25 14.00
C GLY A 30 11.99 -8.06 12.72
N GLN A 31 10.71 -8.23 12.36
CA GLN A 31 10.30 -8.93 11.12
C GLN A 31 10.00 -7.96 9.97
N ARG A 32 10.13 -6.65 10.18
CA ARG A 32 9.93 -5.61 9.15
C ARG A 32 11.19 -5.44 8.30
N THR A 33 11.42 -6.36 7.37
CA THR A 33 12.59 -6.38 6.48
C THR A 33 12.42 -5.55 5.20
N TRP A 34 11.22 -5.03 4.96
CA TRP A 34 10.90 -4.27 3.75
C TRP A 34 11.33 -2.81 3.90
N ASN A 35 12.33 -2.41 3.12
CA ASN A 35 12.75 -1.02 3.00
C ASN A 35 11.95 -0.31 1.89
N LEU A 36 12.18 1.00 1.75
CA LEU A 36 11.55 1.81 0.71
C LEU A 36 11.83 1.30 -0.71
N TRP A 37 12.99 0.68 -0.94
CA TRP A 37 13.39 0.14 -2.25
C TRP A 37 12.61 -1.13 -2.62
N HIS A 38 12.36 -2.03 -1.66
CA HIS A 38 11.53 -3.21 -1.86
C HIS A 38 10.08 -2.81 -2.20
N ILE A 39 9.59 -1.76 -1.53
CA ILE A 39 8.25 -1.22 -1.80
C ILE A 39 8.21 -0.55 -3.18
N ALA A 40 9.22 0.25 -3.52
CA ALA A 40 9.30 0.93 -4.81
C ALA A 40 9.41 -0.06 -5.98
N SER A 41 10.22 -1.12 -5.85
CA SER A 41 10.36 -2.14 -6.90
C SER A 41 9.07 -2.94 -7.11
N LEU A 42 8.39 -3.31 -6.02
CA LEU A 42 7.07 -3.93 -6.08
C LEU A 42 6.06 -3.00 -6.77
N TRP A 43 6.08 -1.71 -6.43
CA TRP A 43 5.18 -0.72 -7.01
C TRP A 43 5.38 -0.60 -8.52
N VAL A 44 6.62 -0.45 -9.00
CA VAL A 44 6.93 -0.42 -10.44
C VAL A 44 6.46 -1.69 -11.15
N GLY A 45 6.67 -2.87 -10.53
CA GLY A 45 6.20 -4.15 -11.08
C GLY A 45 4.68 -4.24 -11.22
N MET A 46 3.92 -3.59 -10.33
CA MET A 46 2.45 -3.54 -10.41
C MET A 46 1.94 -2.43 -11.34
N SER A 47 2.63 -1.28 -11.41
CA SER A 47 2.22 -0.14 -12.24
C SER A 47 2.33 -0.42 -13.73
N VAL A 48 3.34 -1.19 -14.13
CA VAL A 48 3.55 -1.60 -15.53
C VAL A 48 2.70 -2.83 -15.82
N CYS A 49 1.43 -2.59 -16.18
CA CYS A 49 0.50 -3.66 -16.53
C CYS A 49 -0.41 -3.27 -17.71
N ILE A 50 -0.98 -4.30 -18.36
CA ILE A 50 -1.87 -4.17 -19.54
C ILE A 50 -3.04 -3.20 -19.29
N PRO A 51 -3.74 -3.22 -18.14
CA PRO A 51 -4.84 -2.29 -17.87
C PRO A 51 -4.44 -0.81 -17.96
N THR A 52 -3.24 -0.45 -17.51
CA THR A 52 -2.74 0.93 -17.61
C THR A 52 -2.57 1.37 -19.06
N TYR A 53 -2.05 0.48 -19.92
CA TYR A 53 -1.93 0.74 -21.35
C TYR A 53 -3.29 0.83 -22.04
N MET A 54 -4.24 -0.03 -21.67
CA MET A 54 -5.62 0.03 -22.18
C MET A 54 -6.32 1.33 -21.77
N LEU A 55 -6.12 1.78 -20.53
CA LEU A 55 -6.67 3.06 -20.04
C LEU A 55 -6.14 4.22 -20.88
N ALA A 56 -4.82 4.30 -21.09
CA ALA A 56 -4.20 5.31 -21.93
C ALA A 56 -4.72 5.26 -23.38
N ALA A 57 -4.82 4.07 -23.97
CA ALA A 57 -5.34 3.88 -25.31
C ALA A 57 -6.81 4.33 -25.42
N SER A 58 -7.65 4.00 -24.44
CA SER A 58 -9.08 4.39 -24.45
C SER A 58 -9.28 5.91 -24.34
N MET A 59 -8.42 6.62 -23.61
CA MET A 59 -8.48 8.08 -23.52
C MET A 59 -8.03 8.75 -24.82
N ILE A 60 -7.02 8.16 -25.49
CA ILE A 60 -6.58 8.63 -26.81
C ILE A 60 -7.68 8.40 -27.86
N ASP A 61 -8.32 7.23 -27.83
CA ASP A 61 -9.44 6.90 -28.71
C ASP A 61 -10.67 7.81 -28.48
N ALA A 62 -10.90 8.22 -27.23
CA ALA A 62 -11.90 9.22 -26.86
C ALA A 62 -11.58 10.65 -27.36
N GLY A 63 -10.42 10.87 -28.01
CA GLY A 63 -10.04 12.13 -28.65
C GLY A 63 -9.01 12.96 -27.89
N MET A 64 -8.44 12.47 -26.78
CA MET A 64 -7.37 13.17 -26.06
C MET A 64 -6.01 12.96 -26.74
N ASN A 65 -5.17 14.00 -26.76
CA ASN A 65 -3.79 13.84 -27.21
C ASN A 65 -3.03 12.93 -26.24
N TRP A 66 -2.05 12.16 -26.73
CA TRP A 66 -1.32 11.18 -25.94
C TRP A 66 -0.69 11.75 -24.66
N TRP A 67 -0.15 12.97 -24.72
CA TRP A 67 0.36 13.68 -23.54
C TRP A 67 -0.74 14.07 -22.54
N GLN A 68 -1.93 14.46 -23.03
CA GLN A 68 -3.05 14.80 -22.16
C GLN A 68 -3.57 13.56 -21.43
N SER A 69 -3.66 12.42 -22.11
CA SER A 69 -4.01 11.14 -21.50
C SER A 69 -3.00 10.76 -20.41
N LEU A 70 -1.70 10.91 -20.66
CA LEU A 70 -0.67 10.66 -19.66
C LEU A 70 -0.81 11.57 -18.43
N VAL A 71 -1.02 12.87 -18.62
CA VAL A 71 -1.20 13.83 -17.52
C VAL A 71 -2.48 13.54 -16.73
N ALA A 72 -3.58 13.20 -17.40
CA ALA A 72 -4.83 12.86 -16.73
C ALA A 72 -4.72 11.58 -15.90
N ILE A 73 -4.03 10.55 -16.41
CA ILE A 73 -3.73 9.32 -15.65
C ILE A 73 -2.84 9.63 -14.44
N LEU A 74 -1.81 10.47 -14.62
CA LEU A 74 -0.93 10.89 -13.53
C LEU A 74 -1.71 11.61 -12.43
N LEU A 75 -2.59 12.56 -12.81
CA LEU A 75 -3.44 13.29 -11.86
C LEU A 75 -4.41 12.36 -11.13
N GLY A 76 -5.06 11.43 -11.85
CA GLY A 76 -5.96 10.46 -11.24
C GLY A 76 -5.24 9.60 -10.20
N ASN A 77 -4.04 9.10 -10.53
CA ASN A 77 -3.23 8.33 -9.58
C ASN A 77 -2.77 9.17 -8.38
N ALA A 78 -2.40 10.43 -8.59
CA ALA A 78 -2.02 11.33 -7.49
C ALA A 78 -3.18 11.59 -6.53
N ILE A 79 -4.41 11.73 -7.03
CA ILE A 79 -5.60 11.91 -6.20
C ILE A 79 -5.89 10.64 -5.39
N VAL A 80 -5.81 9.46 -6.01
CA VAL A 80 -6.03 8.17 -5.35
C VAL A 80 -4.94 7.85 -4.32
N LEU A 81 -3.72 8.38 -4.51
CA LEU A 81 -2.62 8.20 -3.58
C LEU A 81 -2.93 8.75 -2.18
N VAL A 82 -3.67 9.86 -2.09
CA VAL A 82 -3.98 10.51 -0.81
C VAL A 82 -4.77 9.60 0.15
N PRO A 83 -5.95 9.08 -0.20
CA PRO A 83 -6.67 8.14 0.67
C PRO A 83 -5.90 6.83 0.85
N LEU A 84 -5.15 6.37 -0.15
CA LEU A 84 -4.35 5.15 -0.03
C LEU A 84 -3.30 5.27 1.08
N VAL A 85 -2.58 6.39 1.14
CA VAL A 85 -1.57 6.66 2.19
C VAL A 85 -2.23 6.77 3.56
N ILE A 86 -3.39 7.40 3.66
CA ILE A 86 -4.15 7.48 4.92
C ILE A 86 -4.55 6.08 5.41
N ASN A 87 -5.07 5.23 4.52
CA ASN A 87 -5.41 3.84 4.86
C ASN A 87 -4.15 3.02 5.22
N ALA A 88 -3.03 3.24 4.52
CA ALA A 88 -1.76 2.56 4.80
C ALA A 88 -1.14 2.98 6.15
N HIS A 89 -1.52 4.13 6.72
CA HIS A 89 -1.00 4.59 8.01
C HIS A 89 -1.31 3.61 9.16
N ALA A 90 -2.53 3.08 9.20
CA ALA A 90 -2.92 2.16 10.27
C ALA A 90 -2.23 0.79 10.14
N GLY A 91 -2.11 0.26 8.91
CA GLY A 91 -1.39 -0.99 8.65
C GLY A 91 0.11 -0.92 8.97
N THR A 92 0.77 0.20 8.65
CA THR A 92 2.21 0.39 8.91
C THR A 92 2.52 0.68 10.39
N ARG A 93 1.62 1.40 11.09
CA ARG A 93 1.80 1.74 12.50
C ARG A 93 1.63 0.54 13.43
N TYR A 94 0.61 -0.29 13.18
CA TYR A 94 0.27 -1.41 14.06
C TYR A 94 0.74 -2.78 13.55
N GLY A 95 1.22 -2.88 12.30
CA GLY A 95 1.68 -4.16 11.72
C GLY A 95 0.57 -5.20 11.59
N ILE A 96 -0.69 -4.75 11.53
CA ILE A 96 -1.87 -5.61 11.44
C ILE A 96 -2.11 -5.94 9.96
N PRO A 97 -2.23 -7.22 9.58
CA PRO A 97 -2.55 -7.59 8.21
C PRO A 97 -3.96 -7.11 7.84
N PHE A 98 -4.11 -6.59 6.61
CA PHE A 98 -5.36 -6.09 6.02
C PHE A 98 -6.63 -6.94 6.31
N PRO A 99 -6.62 -8.29 6.33
CA PRO A 99 -7.80 -9.09 6.70
C PRO A 99 -8.35 -8.92 8.12
N VAL A 100 -7.68 -8.16 9.00
CA VAL A 100 -8.11 -7.92 10.39
C VAL A 100 -8.58 -6.46 10.59
N PHE A 101 -8.64 -5.67 9.50
CA PHE A 101 -9.20 -4.30 9.47
C PHE A 101 -10.70 -4.29 9.15
#